data_AF-A0AA95GCP1-F1
#
_entry.id   AF-A0AA95GCP1-F1
#
_cell.length_a   1.000
_cell.length_b   1.000
_cell.length_c   1.000
_cell.angle_alpha   90.00
_cell.angle_beta   90.00
_cell.angle_gamma   90.00
#
_symmetry.space_group_name_H-M   'P 1'
#
loop_
_entity.id
_entity.type
_entity.pdbx_description
1 polymer ?
#
loop_
_entity_poly.entity_id
_entity_poly.type
_entity_poly.pdbx_seq_one_letter_code
_entity_poly.pdbx_strand_id
1 'polypeptide(L)' 'MGNNKTENVIELRLNGAPLCYMNTRNAVSADYLAFMDAVLNALSLDKASLQHEANLNGKTINHQFTTFGAITDPKDHQ' A
#
# COMPACT_ATOMS: atom_id res chain seq x y z
N MET A 1 -8.02 -18.50 -26.75
CA MET A 1 -7.22 -17.26 -26.74
C MET A 1 -8.02 -16.24 -25.96
N GLY A 2 -7.84 -16.18 -24.64
CA GLY A 2 -8.66 -15.35 -23.76
C GLY A 2 -8.26 -13.89 -23.90
N ASN A 3 -9.22 -13.02 -24.20
CA ASN A 3 -9.03 -11.58 -24.15
C ASN A 3 -8.69 -11.20 -22.70
N ASN A 4 -7.41 -11.01 -22.38
CA ASN A 4 -6.99 -10.42 -21.12
C ASN A 4 -7.41 -8.95 -21.15
N LYS A 5 -8.66 -8.71 -20.77
CA LYS A 5 -9.16 -7.39 -20.47
C LYS A 5 -8.38 -6.94 -19.24
N THR A 6 -7.45 -6.01 -19.42
CA THR A 6 -6.70 -5.41 -18.32
C THR A 6 -7.72 -4.84 -17.35
N GLU A 7 -7.90 -5.49 -16.21
CA GLU A 7 -8.78 -4.97 -15.17
C GLU A 7 -8.08 -3.76 -14.58
N ASN A 8 -8.72 -2.59 -14.68
CA ASN A 8 -8.19 -1.39 -14.04
C ASN A 8 -8.38 -1.58 -12.52
N VAL A 9 -7.32 -2.01 -11.83
CA VAL A 9 -7.34 -2.34 -10.39
C VAL A 9 -6.12 -1.72 -9.72
N ILE A 10 -6.31 -1.22 -8.50
CA ILE A 10 -5.23 -0.94 -7.56
C ILE A 10 -5.19 -2.11 -6.56
N GLU A 11 -4.04 -2.78 -6.46
CA GLU A 11 -3.80 -3.84 -5.48
C GLU A 11 -2.65 -3.43 -4.57
N LEU A 12 -2.88 -3.44 -3.25
CA LEU A 12 -1.84 -3.31 -2.25
C LEU A 12 -1.51 -4.70 -1.70
N ARG A 13 -0.24 -5.09 -1.79
CA ARG A 13 0.27 -6.36 -1.25
C ARG A 13 1.36 -6.08 -0.22
N LEU A 14 1.34 -6.83 0.88
CA LEU A 14 2.42 -6.84 1.87
C LEU A 14 3.15 -8.17 1.79
N ASN A 15 4.46 -8.14 1.50
CA ASN A 15 5.27 -9.35 1.37
C ASN A 15 4.68 -10.41 0.42
N GLY A 16 4.00 -9.94 -0.65
CA GLY A 16 3.34 -10.80 -1.63
C GLY A 16 1.94 -11.30 -1.24
N ALA A 17 1.45 -11.02 -0.03
CA ALA A 17 0.07 -11.29 0.36
C ALA A 17 -0.83 -10.07 0.05
N PRO A 18 -2.00 -10.26 -0.61
CA PRO A 18 -2.91 -9.15 -0.90
C PRO A 18 -3.53 -8.62 0.39
N LEU A 19 -3.46 -7.30 0.59
CA LEU A 19 -4.07 -6.59 1.71
C LEU A 19 -5.39 -5.93 1.30
N CYS A 20 -5.38 -5.15 0.21
CA CYS A 20 -6.55 -4.43 -0.28
C CYS A 20 -6.57 -4.39 -1.81
N TYR A 21 -7.76 -4.40 -2.41
CA TYR A 21 -7.97 -4.28 -3.85
C TYR A 21 -9.11 -3.29 -4.13
N MET A 22 -8.96 -2.47 -5.18
CA MET A 22 -10.01 -1.57 -5.66
C MET A 22 -10.12 -1.65 -7.17
N ASN A 23 -11.31 -1.95 -7.67
CA ASN A 23 -11.62 -1.84 -9.09
C ASN A 23 -11.82 -0.36 -9.46
N THR A 24 -11.05 0.14 -10.41
CA THR A 24 -11.03 1.56 -10.80
C THR A 24 -11.85 1.87 -12.04
N ARG A 25 -12.55 0.89 -12.63
CA ARG A 25 -13.29 1.06 -13.89
C ARG A 25 -14.25 2.25 -13.88
N ASN A 26 -14.87 2.53 -12.73
CA ASN A 26 -15.79 3.65 -12.53
C ASN A 26 -15.45 4.47 -11.28
N ALA A 27 -14.23 4.37 -10.76
CA ALA A 27 -13.85 5.02 -9.51
C ALA A 27 -13.79 6.55 -9.69
N VAL A 28 -14.31 7.28 -8.71
CA VAL A 28 -14.18 8.73 -8.59
C VAL A 28 -13.24 9.10 -7.45
N SER A 29 -12.84 10.36 -7.35
CA SER A 29 -11.88 10.86 -6.34
C SER A 29 -12.20 10.39 -4.91
N ALA A 30 -13.48 10.32 -4.54
CA ALA A 30 -13.91 9.85 -3.23
C ALA A 30 -13.56 8.37 -2.98
N ASP A 31 -13.67 7.51 -3.99
CA ASP A 31 -13.33 6.09 -3.87
C ASP A 31 -11.84 5.90 -3.59
N TYR A 32 -10.98 6.69 -4.25
CA TYR A 32 -9.53 6.65 -3.98
C TYR A 32 -9.21 7.08 -2.54
N LEU A 33 -9.85 8.13 -2.03
CA LEU A 33 -9.65 8.58 -0.65
C LEU A 33 -10.14 7.54 0.36
N ALA A 34 -11.33 6.96 0.12
CA ALA A 34 -11.89 5.90 0.97
C ALA A 34 -11.02 4.63 0.94
N PHE A 35 -10.45 4.29 -0.22
CA PHE A 35 -9.51 3.18 -0.34
C PHE A 35 -8.25 3.41 0.49
N MET A 36 -7.68 4.62 0.46
CA MET A 36 -6.50 4.94 1.27
C MET A 36 -6.81 4.87 2.77
N ASP A 37 -7.99 5.32 3.20
CA ASP A 37 -8.42 5.17 4.60
C ASP A 37 -8.57 3.69 5.00
N ALA A 38 -9.19 2.87 4.14
CA ALA A 38 -9.31 1.43 4.35
C ALA A 38 -7.94 0.73 4.46
N VAL A 39 -6.98 1.12 3.61
CA VAL A 39 -5.59 0.65 3.68
C VAL A 39 -4.95 0.99 5.03
N LEU A 40 -5.05 2.24 5.48
CA LEU A 40 -4.48 2.68 6.76
C LEU A 40 -5.10 1.94 7.94
N ASN A 41 -6.43 1.72 7.91
CA ASN A 41 -7.14 0.96 8.93
C ASN A 41 -6.69 -0.51 8.96
N ALA A 42 -6.58 -1.15 7.79
CA ALA A 42 -6.13 -2.54 7.68
C ALA A 42 -4.70 -2.72 8.23
N LEU A 43 -3.78 -1.81 7.91
CA LEU A 43 -2.42 -1.81 8.44
C LEU A 43 -2.38 -1.59 9.96
N SER A 44 -3.24 -0.70 10.47
CA SER A 44 -3.29 -0.37 11.91
C SER A 44 -3.77 -1.54 12.77
N LEU A 45 -4.60 -2.43 12.22
CA LEU A 45 -5.02 -3.67 12.91
C LEU A 45 -3.85 -4.63 13.13
N ASP A 46 -2.82 -4.59 12.28
CA ASP A 46 -1.65 -5.48 12.35
C ASP A 46 -0.36 -4.75 12.78
N LYS A 47 -0.52 -3.65 13.54
CA LYS A 47 0.59 -2.79 13.95
C LYS A 47 1.73 -3.54 14.66
N ALA A 48 1.41 -4.60 15.40
CA ALA A 48 2.41 -5.41 16.11
C ALA A 48 3.31 -6.19 15.14
N SER A 49 2.74 -6.83 14.12
CA SER A 49 3.50 -7.55 13.10
C SER A 49 4.33 -6.59 12.24
N LEU A 50 3.75 -5.42 11.89
CA LEU A 50 4.48 -4.37 11.17
C LEU A 50 5.68 -3.84 11.98
N GLN A 51 5.53 -3.65 13.30
CA GLN A 51 6.65 -3.29 14.18
C GLN A 51 7.69 -4.40 14.23
N HIS A 52 7.26 -5.67 14.30
CA HIS A 52 8.17 -6.81 14.31
C HIS A 52 9.00 -6.88 13.02
N GLU A 53 8.37 -6.73 11.85
CA GLU A 53 9.06 -6.67 10.55
C GLU A 53 10.05 -5.50 10.50
N ALA A 54 9.64 -4.31 10.95
CA ALA A 54 10.53 -3.15 11.02
C ALA A 54 11.76 -3.45 11.89
N ASN A 55 11.55 -4.03 13.08
CA ASN A 55 12.63 -4.37 14.01
C ASN A 55 13.61 -5.38 13.41
N LEU A 56 13.14 -6.39 12.67
CA LEU A 56 14.01 -7.36 11.98
C LEU A 56 14.94 -6.68 10.96
N ASN A 57 14.52 -5.54 10.41
CA ASN A 57 15.31 -4.73 9.48
C ASN A 57 16.08 -3.59 10.18
N GLY A 58 16.17 -3.61 11.52
CA GLY A 58 16.84 -2.56 12.30
C GLY A 58 16.12 -1.20 12.27
N LYS A 59 14.82 -1.19 11.93
CA LYS A 59 13.97 0.00 11.81
C LYS A 59 12.88 -0.02 12.90
N THR A 60 12.14 1.07 13.01
CA THR A 60 10.96 1.16 13.88
C THR A 60 9.84 1.92 13.16
N ILE A 61 8.58 1.59 13.44
CA ILE A 61 7.44 2.37 12.92
C ILE A 61 7.22 3.68 13.71
N ASN A 62 7.88 3.83 14.86
CA ASN A 62 7.89 5.09 15.62
C ASN A 62 8.87 6.07 14.97
N HIS A 63 8.32 7.14 14.38
CA HIS A 63 9.11 8.17 13.71
C HIS A 63 9.92 9.02 14.68
N GLN A 64 11.23 8.75 14.75
CA GLN A 64 12.24 9.80 14.97
C GLN A 64 13.14 10.03 13.75
N PHE A 65 12.94 9.28 12.66
CA PHE A 65 13.73 9.40 11.44
C PHE A 65 12.87 9.85 10.27
N THR A 66 13.37 10.82 9.50
CA THR A 66 12.64 11.62 8.50
C THR A 66 12.68 11.06 7.08
N THR A 67 13.27 9.87 6.85
CA THR A 67 13.44 9.34 5.49
C THR A 67 13.02 7.88 5.38
N PHE A 68 11.94 7.64 4.62
CA PHE A 68 11.54 6.31 4.20
C PHE A 68 12.24 5.94 2.89
N GLY A 69 13.35 5.21 2.97
CA GLY A 69 14.09 4.80 1.76
C GLY A 69 13.32 3.84 0.81
N ALA A 70 12.13 3.37 1.20
CA ALA A 70 11.28 2.51 0.38
C ALA A 70 10.17 3.28 -0.36
N ILE A 71 9.97 4.57 -0.06
CA ILE A 71 9.00 5.43 -0.75
C ILE A 71 9.78 6.23 -1.79
N THR A 72 9.70 5.83 -3.05
CA THR A 72 10.24 6.59 -4.18
C THR A 72 9.10 7.37 -4.84
N ASP A 73 9.31 8.67 -5.11
CA ASP A 73 8.38 9.42 -5.94
C ASP A 73 8.54 8.92 -7.38
N PRO A 74 7.46 8.43 -8.04
CA PRO A 74 7.54 8.01 -9.44
C PRO A 74 7.98 9.12 -10.40
N LYS A 75 7.97 10.39 -10.00
CA LYS A 75 8.46 11.52 -10.82
C LYS A 75 9.98 11.64 -10.87
N ASP A 76 10.73 10.98 -9.99
CA ASP A 76 12.20 11.03 -9.98
C ASP A 76 12.85 10.14 -11.08
N HIS A 77 12.04 9.57 -11.99
CA HIS A 77 12.48 8.76 -13.12
C HIS A 77 12.10 9.33 -14.51
N GLN A 78 11.86 10.64 -14.63
CA GLN A 78 11.70 11.34 -15.92
C GLN A 78 12.92 12.18 -16.30
#